data_AF-A0A800DGI6-F1
#
_entry.id   AF-A0A800DGI6-F1
#
_cell.length_a   1.000
_cell.length_b   1.000
_cell.length_c   1.000
_cell.angle_alpha   90.00
_cell.angle_beta   90.00
_cell.angle_gamma   90.00
#
_symmetry.space_group_name_H-M   'P 1'
#
loop_
_entity.id
_entity.type
_entity.pdbx_description
1 polymer ?
#
loop_
_entity_poly.entity_id
_entity_poly.type
_entity_poly.pdbx_seq_one_letter_code
_entity_poly.pdbx_strand_id
1 'polypeptide(L)'
;MPRRADEMLLEEEREVLDRIAEFVVERGLGVPAILFLEMHRPLAGIGGHALLMASPFLGPIIGMPKVEALYRALTKPGGIDYLIGRIEELSGGREGSKG
;
A
#
# COMPACT_ATOMS: atom_id res chain seq x y z
N MET A 1 -15.58 -16.46 4.36
CA MET A 1 -14.18 -16.72 3.92
C MET A 1 -13.75 -15.52 3.09
N PRO A 2 -12.91 -14.59 3.59
CA PRO A 2 -12.34 -13.60 2.69
C PRO A 2 -11.51 -14.36 1.67
N ARG A 3 -11.88 -14.27 0.39
CA ARG A 3 -11.03 -14.71 -0.72
C ARG A 3 -9.69 -13.98 -0.53
N ARG A 4 -8.57 -14.70 -0.51
CA ARG A 4 -7.25 -14.07 -0.24
C ARG A 4 -7.11 -12.86 -1.16
N ALA A 5 -6.86 -11.68 -0.59
CA ALA A 5 -6.71 -10.45 -1.36
C ALA A 5 -5.74 -10.62 -2.54
N ASP A 6 -4.73 -11.47 -2.33
CA ASP A 6 -3.73 -11.92 -3.29
C ASP A 6 -4.34 -12.50 -4.58
N GLU A 7 -5.48 -13.19 -4.51
CA GLU A 7 -6.14 -13.77 -5.69
C GLU A 7 -6.84 -12.71 -6.55
N MET A 8 -7.06 -11.50 -6.03
CA MET A 8 -7.80 -10.42 -6.70
C MET A 8 -6.90 -9.29 -7.22
N LEU A 9 -5.65 -9.22 -6.75
CA LEU A 9 -4.65 -8.28 -7.24
C LEU A 9 -3.94 -8.85 -8.48
N LEU A 10 -3.73 -7.99 -9.47
CA LEU A 10 -2.84 -8.28 -10.59
C LEU A 10 -1.38 -8.14 -10.15
N GLU A 11 -0.47 -8.73 -10.91
CA GLU A 11 0.96 -8.66 -10.60
C GLU A 11 1.47 -7.20 -10.54
N GLU A 12 1.10 -6.39 -11.53
CA GLU A 12 1.45 -4.98 -11.55
C GLU A 12 0.94 -4.22 -10.32
N GLU A 13 -0.24 -4.56 -9.81
CA GLU A 13 -0.83 -3.93 -8.63
C GLU A 13 -0.06 -4.30 -7.36
N ARG A 14 0.31 -5.58 -7.21
CA ARG A 14 1.18 -6.06 -6.12
C ARG A 14 2.53 -5.35 -6.16
N GLU A 15 3.19 -5.30 -7.31
CA GLU A 15 4.47 -4.62 -7.46
C GLU A 15 4.42 -3.14 -7.01
N VAL A 16 3.31 -2.45 -7.28
CA VAL A 16 3.15 -1.05 -6.89
C VAL A 16 2.99 -0.93 -5.37
N LEU A 17 2.18 -1.80 -4.76
CA LEU A 17 2.01 -1.84 -3.31
C LEU A 17 3.30 -2.21 -2.58
N ASP A 18 4.06 -3.17 -3.11
CA ASP A 18 5.35 -3.60 -2.55
C ASP A 18 6.36 -2.45 -2.54
N ARG A 19 6.48 -1.69 -3.64
CA ARG A 19 7.35 -0.51 -3.70
C ARG A 19 6.95 0.57 -2.69
N ILE A 20 5.66 0.76 -2.47
CA ILE A 20 5.17 1.72 -1.47
C ILE A 20 5.52 1.24 -0.07
N ALA A 21 5.33 -0.04 0.22
CA ALA A 21 5.69 -0.63 1.49
C ALA A 21 7.20 -0.48 1.76
N GLU A 22 8.04 -0.80 0.78
CA GLU A 22 9.50 -0.58 0.85
C GLU A 22 9.84 0.88 1.14
N PHE A 23 9.29 1.82 0.37
CA PHE A 23 9.52 3.25 0.55
C PHE A 23 9.18 3.74 1.95
N VAL A 24 8.01 3.32 2.47
CA VAL A 24 7.51 3.66 3.81
C VAL A 24 8.46 3.14 4.88
N VAL A 25 8.83 1.86 4.78
CA VAL A 25 9.66 1.19 5.79
C VAL A 25 11.09 1.73 5.74
N GLU A 26 11.67 2.02 4.56
CA GLU A 26 12.96 2.74 4.37
C GLU A 26 13.04 4.05 5.13
N ARG A 27 11.92 4.75 5.28
CA ARG A 27 11.86 6.05 5.97
C ARG A 27 11.48 5.95 7.44
N GLY A 28 11.35 4.73 7.97
CA GLY A 28 10.90 4.51 9.36
C GLY A 28 9.43 4.88 9.58
N LEU A 29 8.61 4.90 8.53
CA LEU A 29 7.21 5.31 8.57
C LEU A 29 6.23 4.13 8.70
N GLY A 30 6.71 2.91 8.98
CA GLY A 30 5.86 1.71 9.03
C GLY A 30 4.66 1.83 9.96
N VAL A 31 4.92 2.13 11.25
CA VAL A 31 3.86 2.31 12.27
C VAL A 31 2.88 3.43 11.91
N PRO A 32 3.30 4.67 11.61
CA PRO A 32 2.35 5.74 11.26
C PRO A 32 1.59 5.47 9.94
N ALA A 33 2.18 4.76 8.98
CA ALA A 33 1.51 4.38 7.74
C ALA A 33 0.41 3.34 7.98
N ILE A 34 0.67 2.31 8.78
CA ILE A 34 -0.34 1.31 9.16
C ILE A 34 -1.52 1.98 9.86
N LEU A 35 -1.24 2.84 10.86
CA LEU A 35 -2.28 3.58 11.57
C LEU A 35 -3.14 4.41 10.61
N PHE A 36 -2.50 5.14 9.69
CA PHE A 36 -3.19 5.92 8.68
C PHE A 36 -4.08 5.05 7.79
N LEU A 37 -3.56 3.92 7.28
CA LEU A 37 -4.29 3.01 6.41
C LEU A 37 -5.50 2.39 7.12
N GLU A 38 -5.37 1.99 8.37
CA GLU A 38 -6.48 1.47 9.18
C GLU A 38 -7.57 2.51 9.41
N MET A 39 -7.19 3.74 9.77
CA MET A 39 -8.14 4.84 9.97
C MET A 39 -8.94 5.18 8.70
N HIS A 40 -8.32 5.02 7.52
CA HIS A 40 -8.91 5.38 6.23
C HIS A 40 -9.46 4.18 5.46
N ARG A 41 -9.38 2.97 6.01
CA ARG A 41 -9.93 1.73 5.44
C ARG A 41 -11.39 1.84 4.97
N PRO A 42 -12.33 2.53 5.67
CA PRO A 42 -13.70 2.70 5.19
C PRO A 42 -13.82 3.52 3.89
N LEU A 43 -12.82 4.36 3.59
CA LEU A 43 -12.81 5.24 2.42
C LEU A 43 -12.30 4.54 1.16
N ALA A 44 -11.72 3.34 1.28
CA ALA A 44 -11.21 2.54 0.16
C ALA A 44 -12.27 2.24 -0.91
N GLY A 45 -13.54 2.10 -0.49
CA GLY A 45 -14.68 1.89 -1.38
C GLY A 45 -15.25 3.18 -2.01
N ILE A 46 -14.81 4.36 -1.56
CA ILE A 46 -15.26 5.66 -2.08
C ILE A 46 -14.21 6.11 -3.12
N GLY A 47 -14.26 5.49 -4.29
CA GLY A 47 -13.31 5.68 -5.38
C GLY A 47 -13.30 7.10 -5.94
N GLY A 48 -12.09 7.68 -6.06
CA GLY A 48 -11.80 8.78 -6.99
C GLY A 48 -10.93 9.89 -6.41
N HIS A 49 -11.35 10.49 -5.29
CA HIS A 49 -10.73 11.75 -4.84
C HIS A 49 -9.47 11.56 -3.98
N ALA A 50 -9.40 10.53 -3.13
CA ALA A 50 -8.29 10.35 -2.20
C ALA A 50 -6.94 10.10 -2.91
N LEU A 51 -6.94 9.28 -3.98
CA LEU A 51 -5.72 9.00 -4.72
C LEU A 51 -5.28 10.18 -5.59
N LEU A 52 -6.22 10.92 -6.20
CA LEU A 52 -5.89 12.14 -6.93
C LEU A 52 -5.24 13.18 -6.01
N MET A 53 -5.71 13.29 -4.76
CA MET A 53 -5.08 14.16 -3.75
C MET A 53 -3.68 13.67 -3.34
N ALA A 54 -3.44 12.36 -3.29
CA ALA A 54 -2.15 11.77 -2.95
C ALA A 54 -1.15 11.70 -4.14
N SER A 55 -1.65 11.76 -5.38
CA SER A 55 -0.89 11.67 -6.63
C SER A 55 0.41 12.50 -6.68
N PRO A 56 0.44 13.79 -6.29
CA PRO A 56 1.69 14.58 -6.32
C PRO A 56 2.79 14.03 -5.40
N PHE A 57 2.43 13.31 -4.34
CA PHE A 57 3.40 12.68 -3.43
C PHE A 57 3.84 11.30 -3.92
N LEU A 58 2.98 10.62 -4.69
CA LEU A 58 3.20 9.25 -5.17
C LEU A 58 3.98 9.21 -6.49
N GLY A 59 3.82 10.22 -7.35
CA GLY A 59 4.53 10.33 -8.63
C GLY A 59 6.06 10.17 -8.51
N PRO A 60 6.74 10.84 -7.57
CA PRO A 60 8.17 10.66 -7.33
C PRO A 60 8.56 9.28 -6.76
N ILE A 61 7.61 8.52 -6.21
CA ILE A 61 7.86 7.23 -5.55
C ILE A 61 7.72 6.07 -6.55
N ILE A 62 6.60 6.04 -7.28
CA ILE A 62 6.25 4.91 -8.15
C ILE A 62 6.24 5.25 -9.65
N GLY A 63 6.34 6.54 -10.01
CA GLY A 63 6.18 7.03 -11.36
C GLY A 63 4.72 7.24 -11.75
N MET A 64 4.42 8.31 -12.51
CA MET A 64 3.06 8.61 -12.97
C MET A 64 2.32 7.45 -13.67
N PRO A 65 2.97 6.60 -14.50
CA PRO A 65 2.29 5.45 -15.14
C PRO A 65 1.71 4.44 -14.14
N LYS A 66 2.25 4.38 -12.92
CA LYS A 66 1.86 3.42 -11.89
C LYS A 66 0.75 3.91 -10.96
N VAL A 67 0.31 5.17 -11.10
CA VAL A 67 -0.78 5.74 -10.30
C VAL A 67 -2.12 5.04 -10.56
N GLU A 68 -2.39 4.65 -11.81
CA GLU A 68 -3.60 3.90 -12.14
C GLU A 68 -3.59 2.48 -11.55
N ALA A 69 -2.45 1.80 -11.58
CA ALA A 69 -2.30 0.50 -10.93
C ALA A 69 -2.50 0.61 -9.41
N LEU A 70 -1.97 1.66 -8.78
CA LEU A 70 -2.21 1.94 -7.36
C LEU A 70 -3.69 2.20 -7.06
N TYR A 71 -4.39 2.96 -7.92
CA TYR A 71 -5.82 3.20 -7.78
C TYR A 71 -6.62 1.91 -7.76
N ARG A 72 -6.39 1.05 -8.76
CA ARG A 72 -7.08 -0.24 -8.84
C ARG A 72 -6.74 -1.12 -7.65
N ALA A 73 -5.48 -1.13 -7.21
CA ALA A 73 -5.05 -1.90 -6.07
C ALA A 73 -5.80 -1.47 -4.80
N LEU A 74 -5.81 -0.18 -4.45
CA LEU A 74 -6.41 0.33 -3.21
C LEU A 74 -7.95 0.31 -3.19
N THR A 75 -8.59 0.29 -4.36
CA THR A 75 -10.06 0.20 -4.47
C THR A 75 -10.58 -1.23 -4.50
N LYS A 76 -9.71 -2.23 -4.69
CA LYS A 76 -10.10 -3.64 -4.64
C LYS A 76 -10.31 -4.12 -3.20
N PRO A 77 -11.28 -5.01 -2.96
CA PRO A 77 -11.41 -5.72 -1.69
C PRO A 77 -10.08 -6.40 -1.32
N GLY A 78 -9.46 -5.97 -0.22
CA GLY A 78 -8.21 -6.52 0.29
C GLY A 78 -6.91 -5.84 -0.18
N GLY A 79 -6.96 -4.84 -1.06
CA GLY A 79 -5.74 -4.12 -1.46
C GLY A 79 -5.05 -3.37 -0.31
N ILE A 80 -5.85 -2.75 0.57
CA ILE A 80 -5.33 -2.13 1.80
C ILE A 80 -4.75 -3.20 2.74
N ASP A 81 -5.42 -4.34 2.89
CA ASP A 81 -4.92 -5.44 3.74
C ASP A 81 -3.57 -5.97 3.25
N TYR A 82 -3.41 -6.13 1.94
CA TYR A 82 -2.14 -6.51 1.33
C TYR A 82 -1.05 -5.50 1.66
N LEU A 83 -1.31 -4.20 1.49
CA LEU A 83 -0.34 -3.15 1.75
C LEU A 83 0.07 -3.10 3.24
N ILE A 84 -0.89 -3.20 4.15
CA ILE A 84 -0.63 -3.24 5.60
C ILE A 84 0.25 -4.45 5.95
N GLY A 85 -0.14 -5.66 5.52
CA GLY A 85 0.63 -6.88 5.79
C GLY A 85 2.06 -6.79 5.24
N ARG A 86 2.24 -6.24 4.04
CA ARG A 86 3.56 -6.03 3.45
C ARG A 86 4.42 -5.05 4.25
N ILE A 87 3.84 -3.96 4.77
CA ILE A 87 4.55 -3.02 5.66
C ILE A 87 4.96 -3.71 6.95
N GLU A 88 4.05 -4.46 7.58
CA GLU A 88 4.33 -5.21 8.82
C GLU A 88 5.48 -6.21 8.65
N GLU A 89 5.44 -7.02 7.59
CA GLU A 89 6.46 -8.01 7.29
C GLU A 89 7.85 -7.37 7.04
N LEU A 90 7.90 -6.26 6.29
CA LEU A 90 9.15 -5.53 6.05
C LEU A 90 9.68 -4.84 7.31
N SER A 91 8.80 -4.32 8.17
CA SER A 91 9.18 -3.72 9.44
C SER A 91 9.77 -4.75 10.41
N GLY A 92 9.12 -5.91 10.58
CA GLY A 92 9.60 -6.99 11.45
C GLY A 92 10.93 -7.59 10.98
N GLY A 93 11.14 -7.72 9.67
CA GLY A 93 12.41 -8.20 9.10
C GLY A 93 13.61 -7.28 9.38
N ARG A 94 13.39 -5.96 9.55
CA ARG A 94 14.48 -5.01 9.83
C ARG A 94 14.89 -4.93 11.29
N GLU A 95 14.00 -5.24 12.21
CA GLU A 95 14.33 -5.32 13.64
C GLU A 95 15.31 -6.48 13.92
N GLY A 96 15.25 -7.56 13.13
CA GLY A 96 16.19 -8.68 13.19
C GLY A 96 17.57 -8.45 12.56
N SER A 97 17.78 -7.36 11.81
CA SER A 97 19.05 -7.06 11.11
C SER A 97 19.93 -6.04 11.84
N LYS A 98 19.56 -5.58 13.04
CA LYS A 98 20.36 -4.68 13.89
C LYS A 98 21.22 -5.42 14.94
N GLY A 99 21.61 -6.67 14.67
CA GLY A 99 22.49 -7.49 15.51
C GLY A 99 23.93 -7.50 15.01
#